data_AF-A0A9E0ZNI2-F1
#
_entry.id   AF-A0A9E0ZNI2-F1
#
_cell.length_a   1.000
_cell.length_b   1.000
_cell.length_c   1.000
_cell.angle_alpha   90.00
_cell.angle_beta   90.00
_cell.angle_gamma   90.00
#
_symmetry.space_group_name_H-M   'P 1'
#
loop_
_entity.id
_entity.type
_entity.pdbx_description
1 polymer ?
#
loop_
_entity_poly.entity_id
_entity_poly.type
_entity_poly.pdbx_seq_one_letter_code
_entity_poly.pdbx_strand_id
1 'polypeptide(L)'
;MRVRHHYCIDERESVVEFLKRYQISYEVIGMVGDKTIIFDIYEDQYSYEMFKKTFPMLSISSFKNLEFSKEDIEKSKWLMVSCRGTNVEYVFQKEAFQYSCPYKIPFHKEPFYRHFKQISNLTVEKSVKWGKRQFFSGPNSMENIIFCSERTKNILENRWEGLQFKNVINKKGNDYVDDLYQLFFEKSIPFSAFIDAKSVRCHKCRKKMILVSDCIFKIKEEYLQDSSKVYQTGEVITDGRIFGETVVLYIVPQEFYRYCEEHGMNRGMDYRPVELV
;
A
#
# COMPACT_ATOMS: atom_id res chain seq x y z
N MET A 1 2.00 2.93 -18.43
CA MET A 1 2.57 2.20 -17.27
C MET A 1 4.02 1.82 -17.53
N ARG A 2 4.90 1.95 -16.52
CA ARG A 2 6.29 1.47 -16.57
C ARG A 2 6.57 0.52 -15.41
N VAL A 3 7.47 -0.44 -15.61
CA VAL A 3 7.89 -1.36 -14.55
C VAL A 3 9.29 -0.96 -14.09
N ARG A 4 9.42 -0.62 -12.81
CA ARG A 4 10.69 -0.27 -12.17
C ARG A 4 11.19 -1.44 -11.34
N HIS A 5 12.45 -1.80 -11.54
CA HIS A 5 13.19 -2.74 -10.70
C HIS A 5 14.09 -1.95 -9.77
N HIS A 6 13.78 -2.00 -8.48
CA HIS A 6 14.58 -1.38 -7.43
C HIS A 6 15.57 -2.39 -6.87
N TYR A 7 16.86 -2.08 -6.95
CA TYR A 7 17.95 -2.91 -6.47
C TYR A 7 18.58 -2.30 -5.23
N CYS A 8 18.83 -3.14 -4.24
CA CYS A 8 19.59 -2.82 -3.03
C CYS A 8 20.54 -4.00 -2.81
N ILE A 9 21.78 -3.86 -3.27
CA ILE A 9 22.74 -4.97 -3.33
C ILE A 9 24.13 -4.52 -2.87
N ASP A 10 24.93 -5.44 -2.39
CA ASP A 10 26.31 -5.17 -1.98
C ASP A 10 27.12 -4.57 -3.14
N GLU A 11 27.99 -3.61 -2.83
CA GLU A 11 28.87 -2.97 -3.80
C GLU A 11 29.77 -4.00 -4.47
N ARG A 12 29.67 -4.07 -5.80
CA ARG A 12 30.55 -4.86 -6.66
C ARG A 12 31.06 -3.96 -7.76
N GLU A 13 32.37 -3.97 -7.97
CA GLU A 13 33.02 -3.13 -8.99
C GLU A 13 32.40 -3.34 -10.39
N SER A 14 32.11 -4.59 -10.76
CA SER A 14 31.46 -4.93 -12.03
C SER A 14 30.05 -4.33 -12.18
N VAL A 15 29.29 -4.21 -11.08
CA VAL A 15 27.98 -3.54 -11.09
C VAL A 15 28.17 -2.04 -11.25
N VAL A 16 29.10 -1.41 -10.50
CA VAL A 16 29.40 0.02 -10.62
C VAL A 16 29.81 0.39 -12.04
N GLU A 17 30.69 -0.40 -12.66
CA GLU A 17 31.10 -0.22 -14.05
C GLU A 17 29.91 -0.32 -15.02
N PHE A 18 29.02 -1.28 -14.81
CA PHE A 18 27.80 -1.42 -15.59
C PHE A 18 26.92 -0.16 -15.46
N LEU A 19 26.65 0.29 -14.23
CA LEU A 19 25.82 1.46 -13.96
C LEU A 19 26.40 2.72 -14.63
N LYS A 20 27.72 2.93 -14.52
CA LYS A 20 28.42 4.03 -15.22
C LYS A 20 28.32 3.91 -16.74
N ARG A 21 28.53 2.71 -17.31
CA ARG A 21 28.46 2.46 -18.75
C ARG A 21 27.09 2.79 -19.33
N TYR A 22 26.02 2.46 -18.62
CA TYR A 22 24.64 2.71 -19.05
C TYR A 22 24.05 4.01 -18.48
N GLN A 23 24.87 4.85 -17.83
CA GLN A 23 24.47 6.14 -17.24
C GLN A 23 23.28 6.03 -16.26
N ILE A 24 23.24 4.94 -15.50
CA ILE A 24 22.23 4.71 -14.47
C ILE A 24 22.66 5.43 -13.19
N SER A 25 21.77 6.26 -12.65
CA SER A 25 21.99 6.91 -11.37
C SER A 25 21.92 5.91 -10.22
N TYR A 26 22.81 6.04 -9.25
CA TYR A 26 22.86 5.16 -8.09
C TYR A 26 23.33 5.91 -6.84
N GLU A 27 22.92 5.41 -5.69
CA GLU A 27 23.35 5.86 -4.38
C GLU A 27 24.20 4.78 -3.72
N VAL A 28 25.19 5.19 -2.93
CA VAL A 28 26.00 4.27 -2.12
C VAL A 28 25.77 4.61 -0.66
N ILE A 29 25.32 3.63 0.11
CA ILE A 29 25.10 3.74 1.55
C ILE A 29 26.01 2.76 2.30
N GLY A 30 26.37 3.09 3.54
CA GLY A 30 27.21 2.24 4.39
C GLY A 30 28.63 2.78 4.64
N MET A 31 29.39 2.07 5.47
CA MET A 31 30.78 2.38 5.81
C MET A 31 31.77 1.55 4.98
N VAL A 32 33.04 1.94 4.97
CA VAL A 32 34.10 1.24 4.22
C VAL A 32 34.15 -0.24 4.62
N GLY A 33 33.87 -1.13 3.67
CA GLY A 33 33.83 -2.59 3.86
C GLY A 33 32.44 -3.21 3.68
N ASP A 34 31.38 -2.47 4.02
CA ASP A 34 29.97 -2.89 3.94
C ASP A 34 29.14 -1.84 3.20
N LYS A 35 29.49 -1.60 1.93
CA LYS A 35 28.77 -0.64 1.08
C LYS A 35 27.67 -1.35 0.31
N THR A 36 26.49 -0.74 0.30
CA THR A 36 25.34 -1.17 -0.50
C THR A 36 25.06 -0.12 -1.56
N ILE A 37 24.83 -0.58 -2.79
CA ILE A 37 24.41 0.28 -3.90
C ILE A 37 22.92 0.16 -4.08
N ILE A 38 22.27 1.32 -4.20
CA ILE A 38 20.85 1.44 -4.49
C ILE A 38 20.69 2.07 -5.87
N PHE A 39 19.92 1.43 -6.74
CA PHE A 39 19.62 1.94 -8.08
C PHE A 39 18.32 1.38 -8.64
N ASP A 40 17.79 2.06 -9.65
CA ASP A 40 16.59 1.67 -10.35
C ASP A 40 16.88 1.41 -11.84
N ILE A 41 16.30 0.34 -12.39
CA ILE A 41 16.29 0.08 -13.84
C ILE A 41 14.86 -0.23 -14.26
N TYR A 42 14.42 0.26 -15.42
CA TYR A 42 13.08 0.01 -15.93
C TYR A 42 13.05 -1.09 -16.99
N GLU A 43 12.01 -1.94 -16.99
CA GLU A 43 11.90 -3.06 -17.96
C GLU A 43 11.89 -2.59 -19.43
N ASP A 44 11.43 -1.37 -19.68
CA ASP A 44 11.38 -0.76 -21.01
C ASP A 44 12.74 -0.21 -21.50
N GLN A 45 13.78 -0.23 -20.65
CA GLN A 45 15.11 0.25 -20.99
C GLN A 45 16.00 -0.87 -21.52
N TYR A 46 16.78 -0.57 -22.56
CA TYR A 46 17.80 -1.49 -23.09
C TYR A 46 18.80 -1.96 -22.02
N SER A 47 19.11 -1.09 -21.06
CA SER A 47 19.98 -1.41 -19.93
C SER A 47 19.43 -2.53 -19.04
N TYR A 48 18.11 -2.71 -18.93
CA TYR A 48 17.53 -3.82 -18.17
C TYR A 48 17.83 -5.18 -18.81
N GLU A 49 17.62 -5.30 -20.11
CA GLU A 49 17.92 -6.52 -20.85
C GLU A 49 19.41 -6.86 -20.81
N MET A 50 20.27 -5.83 -20.83
CA MET A 50 21.70 -6.02 -20.64
C MET A 50 22.05 -6.42 -19.21
N PHE A 51 21.41 -5.82 -18.21
CA PHE A 51 21.64 -6.15 -16.80
C PHE A 51 21.26 -7.61 -16.51
N LYS A 52 20.12 -8.09 -17.03
CA LYS A 52 19.70 -9.50 -16.93
C LYS A 52 20.72 -10.46 -17.52
N LYS A 53 21.29 -10.13 -18.68
CA LYS A 53 22.31 -10.96 -19.36
C LYS A 53 23.63 -10.99 -18.58
N THR A 54 24.06 -9.84 -18.06
CA THR A 54 25.34 -9.72 -17.35
C THR A 54 25.26 -10.24 -15.91
N PHE A 55 24.13 -10.05 -15.23
CA PHE A 55 23.95 -10.38 -13.82
C PHE A 55 22.64 -11.16 -13.56
N PRO A 56 22.47 -12.37 -14.11
CA PRO A 56 21.21 -13.11 -14.04
C PRO A 56 20.73 -13.35 -12.60
N MET A 57 21.66 -13.69 -11.68
CA MET A 57 21.32 -13.93 -10.27
C MET A 57 20.93 -12.65 -9.53
N LEU A 58 21.46 -11.49 -9.92
CA LEU A 58 21.07 -10.22 -9.32
C LEU A 58 19.74 -9.72 -9.89
N SER A 59 19.47 -9.98 -11.18
CA SER A 59 18.24 -9.53 -11.84
C SER A 59 16.95 -10.06 -11.21
N ILE A 60 17.01 -11.23 -10.57
CA ILE A 60 15.87 -11.83 -9.86
C ILE A 60 15.70 -11.30 -8.44
N SER A 61 16.67 -10.54 -7.91
CA SER A 61 16.68 -10.04 -6.53
C SER A 61 16.09 -8.63 -6.36
N SER A 62 15.59 -8.03 -7.44
CA SER A 62 14.99 -6.69 -7.40
C SER A 62 13.61 -6.67 -6.76
N PHE A 63 13.27 -5.55 -6.12
CA PHE A 63 11.90 -5.22 -5.79
C PHE A 63 11.20 -4.59 -7.01
N LYS A 64 10.22 -5.29 -7.57
CA LYS A 64 9.43 -4.83 -8.72
C LYS A 64 8.33 -3.86 -8.26
N ASN A 65 8.27 -2.69 -8.88
CA ASN A 65 7.25 -1.67 -8.65
C ASN A 65 6.64 -1.22 -9.98
N LEU A 66 5.34 -0.94 -9.99
CA LEU A 66 4.68 -0.32 -11.15
C LEU A 66 4.57 1.19 -10.96
N GLU A 67 4.93 1.92 -12.00
CA GLU A 67 4.75 3.35 -12.10
C GLU A 67 3.66 3.66 -13.13
N PHE A 68 2.61 4.31 -12.65
CA PHE A 68 1.46 4.72 -13.45
C PHE A 68 1.60 6.20 -13.78
N SER A 69 1.46 6.53 -15.06
CA SER A 69 1.33 7.91 -15.52
C SER A 69 -0.03 8.48 -15.13
N LYS A 70 -0.17 9.81 -15.21
CA LYS A 70 -1.48 10.46 -15.03
C LYS A 70 -2.52 9.93 -16.01
N GLU A 71 -2.11 9.66 -17.25
CA GLU A 71 -2.99 9.11 -18.29
C GLU A 71 -3.47 7.69 -17.94
N ASP A 72 -2.59 6.84 -17.37
CA ASP A 72 -2.99 5.50 -16.89
C ASP A 72 -4.07 5.60 -15.80
N ILE A 73 -3.92 6.56 -14.87
CA ILE A 73 -4.90 6.83 -13.81
C ILE A 73 -6.20 7.39 -14.41
N GLU A 74 -6.11 8.35 -15.33
CA GLU A 74 -7.27 9.04 -15.91
C GLU A 74 -8.17 8.13 -16.77
N LYS A 75 -7.58 7.12 -17.41
CA LYS A 75 -8.28 6.13 -18.25
C LYS A 75 -8.93 5.00 -17.46
N SER A 76 -8.46 4.73 -16.24
CA SER A 76 -9.03 3.65 -15.44
C SER A 76 -10.42 4.01 -14.92
N LYS A 77 -11.32 3.03 -14.83
CA LYS A 77 -12.65 3.22 -14.20
C LYS A 77 -12.58 3.12 -12.68
N TRP A 78 -11.63 2.34 -12.16
CA TRP A 78 -11.48 2.02 -10.75
C TRP A 78 -10.01 2.06 -10.36
N LEU A 79 -9.73 2.61 -9.19
CA LEU A 79 -8.40 2.81 -8.68
C LEU A 79 -8.27 2.17 -7.32
N MET A 80 -7.12 1.57 -7.04
CA MET A 80 -6.68 1.42 -5.68
C MET A 80 -6.13 2.75 -5.15
N VAL A 81 -6.34 3.00 -3.87
CA VAL A 81 -5.86 4.21 -3.21
C VAL A 81 -5.09 3.89 -1.92
N SER A 82 -4.00 4.62 -1.71
CA SER A 82 -3.15 4.56 -0.52
C SER A 82 -2.57 5.92 -0.19
N CYS A 83 -2.06 6.09 1.03
CA CYS A 83 -1.38 7.31 1.45
C CYS A 83 0.13 7.22 1.22
N ARG A 84 0.71 8.30 0.69
CA ARG A 84 2.17 8.46 0.54
C ARG A 84 2.83 9.04 1.79
N GLY A 85 2.15 9.97 2.47
CA GLY A 85 2.66 10.60 3.70
C GLY A 85 2.45 9.71 4.92
N THR A 86 3.35 9.77 5.90
CA THR A 86 3.36 8.91 7.10
C THR A 86 3.50 9.73 8.39
N ASN A 87 2.71 10.80 8.52
CA ASN A 87 2.83 11.79 9.60
C ASN A 87 2.03 11.44 10.87
N VAL A 88 1.25 10.35 10.87
CA VAL A 88 0.46 9.92 12.03
C VAL A 88 1.31 8.99 12.88
N GLU A 89 1.60 9.40 14.12
CA GLU A 89 2.30 8.54 15.08
C GLU A 89 1.33 7.53 15.67
N TYR A 90 1.31 6.34 15.07
CA TYR A 90 0.37 5.29 15.38
C TYR A 90 0.82 4.49 16.60
N VAL A 91 -0.11 4.26 17.53
CA VAL A 91 0.10 3.36 18.67
C VAL A 91 -0.64 2.07 18.38
N PHE A 92 0.12 1.02 18.12
CA PHE A 92 -0.46 -0.31 17.99
C PHE A 92 -1.11 -0.72 19.30
N GLN A 93 -2.44 -0.84 19.29
CA GLN A 93 -3.22 -1.38 20.39
C GLN A 93 -3.88 -2.69 19.96
N LYS A 94 -3.54 -3.76 20.68
CA LYS A 94 -4.03 -5.11 20.36
C LYS A 94 -5.55 -5.18 20.45
N GLU A 95 -6.15 -4.40 21.34
CA GLU A 95 -7.58 -4.34 21.63
C GLU A 95 -8.38 -3.75 20.46
N ALA A 96 -7.74 -2.94 19.60
CA ALA A 96 -8.39 -2.38 18.43
C ALA A 96 -8.65 -3.43 17.33
N PHE A 97 -8.04 -4.61 17.45
CA PHE A 97 -8.11 -5.66 16.43
C PHE A 97 -8.45 -7.02 17.04
N GLN A 98 -9.30 -7.74 16.33
CA GLN A 98 -9.49 -9.16 16.55
C GLN A 98 -8.48 -9.93 15.71
N TYR A 99 -7.48 -10.52 16.37
CA TYR A 99 -6.48 -11.36 15.70
C TYR A 99 -6.88 -12.83 15.66
N SER A 100 -6.46 -13.53 14.62
CA SER A 100 -6.55 -14.99 14.57
C SER A 100 -5.36 -15.63 13.85
N CYS A 101 -5.19 -16.94 14.06
CA CYS A 101 -4.07 -17.73 13.54
C CYS A 101 -2.68 -17.22 13.97
N PRO A 102 -2.35 -17.35 15.28
CA PRO A 102 -1.03 -16.98 15.78
C PRO A 102 0.06 -17.86 15.17
N TYR A 103 1.21 -17.26 14.89
CA TYR A 103 2.45 -17.94 14.51
C TYR A 103 3.64 -17.27 15.18
N LYS A 104 4.74 -18.02 15.34
CA LYS A 104 5.96 -17.53 15.98
C LYS A 104 7.06 -17.47 14.93
N ILE A 105 7.72 -16.31 14.83
CA ILE A 105 8.97 -16.18 14.09
C ILE A 105 10.10 -16.47 15.09
N PRO A 106 11.11 -17.29 14.72
CA PRO A 106 12.30 -17.47 15.56
C PRO A 106 12.88 -16.12 16.01
N PHE A 107 13.37 -16.05 17.24
CA PHE A 107 13.97 -14.85 17.86
C PHE A 107 13.03 -13.66 18.14
N HIS A 108 11.75 -13.74 17.76
CA HIS A 108 10.73 -12.77 18.20
C HIS A 108 10.01 -13.26 19.47
N LYS A 109 9.83 -12.34 20.43
CA LYS A 109 9.16 -12.61 21.72
C LYS A 109 7.65 -12.74 21.57
N GLU A 110 7.05 -11.80 20.82
CA GLU A 110 5.60 -11.74 20.63
C GLU A 110 5.14 -12.63 19.45
N PRO A 111 3.93 -13.23 19.54
CA PRO A 111 3.33 -13.94 18.43
C PRO A 111 2.87 -12.96 17.35
N PHE A 112 3.06 -13.35 16.09
CA PHE A 112 2.48 -12.69 14.94
C PHE A 112 1.15 -13.34 14.59
N TYR A 113 0.32 -12.66 13.80
CA TYR A 113 -1.00 -13.14 13.42
C TYR A 113 -1.19 -13.05 11.91
N ARG A 114 -1.78 -14.09 11.32
CA ARG A 114 -2.04 -14.14 9.87
C ARG A 114 -3.30 -13.40 9.47
N HIS A 115 -4.18 -13.14 10.43
CA HIS A 115 -5.42 -12.45 10.19
C HIS A 115 -5.70 -11.44 11.29
N PHE A 116 -6.27 -10.31 10.90
CA PHE A 116 -6.76 -9.28 11.79
C PHE A 116 -8.00 -8.60 11.20
N LYS A 117 -8.92 -8.21 12.08
CA LYS A 117 -10.05 -7.34 11.75
C LYS A 117 -10.08 -6.21 12.74
N GLN A 118 -10.15 -4.97 12.26
CA GLN A 118 -10.36 -3.83 13.14
C GLN A 118 -11.77 -3.90 13.75
N ILE A 119 -11.85 -3.90 15.08
CA ILE A 119 -13.09 -3.98 15.85
C ILE A 119 -13.35 -2.74 16.73
N SER A 120 -12.33 -1.90 16.93
CA SER A 120 -12.46 -0.64 17.67
C SER A 120 -11.79 0.51 16.92
N ASN A 121 -11.91 1.72 17.46
CA ASN A 121 -11.18 2.88 16.98
C ASN A 121 -9.67 2.71 17.22
N LEU A 122 -8.88 3.33 16.36
CA LEU A 122 -7.42 3.28 16.43
C LEU A 122 -6.91 4.30 17.44
N THR A 123 -5.72 4.06 17.99
CA THR A 123 -5.07 4.95 18.94
C THR A 123 -3.80 5.56 18.35
N VAL A 124 -3.56 6.84 18.66
CA VAL A 124 -2.37 7.58 18.22
C VAL A 124 -1.69 8.29 19.38
N GLU A 125 -0.40 8.57 19.24
CA GLU A 125 0.39 9.28 20.25
C GLU A 125 -0.06 10.74 20.40
N LYS A 126 -0.27 11.41 19.26
CA LYS A 126 -0.57 12.85 19.20
C LYS A 126 -1.38 13.22 17.96
N SER A 127 -1.93 14.43 17.98
CA SER A 127 -2.58 15.03 16.83
C SER A 127 -1.61 15.31 15.69
N VAL A 128 -2.14 15.30 14.46
CA VAL A 128 -1.39 15.66 13.25
C VAL A 128 -1.50 17.16 13.04
N LYS A 129 -0.38 17.84 12.79
CA LYS A 129 -0.40 19.23 12.34
C LYS A 129 -0.63 19.25 10.83
N TRP A 130 -1.85 19.53 10.41
CA TRP A 130 -2.18 19.62 8.99
C TRP A 130 -1.62 20.88 8.34
N GLY A 131 -0.81 20.70 7.30
CA GLY A 131 -0.43 21.81 6.42
C GLY A 131 -1.60 22.25 5.53
N LYS A 132 -1.56 23.49 5.01
CA LYS A 132 -2.62 24.03 4.11
C LYS A 132 -2.96 23.15 2.91
N ARG A 133 -1.98 22.38 2.40
CA ARG A 133 -2.12 21.48 1.23
C ARG A 133 -2.02 19.99 1.61
N GLN A 134 -2.13 19.66 2.88
CA GLN A 134 -2.13 18.29 3.37
C GLN A 134 -3.56 17.91 3.76
N PHE A 135 -4.11 16.89 3.12
CA PHE A 135 -5.49 16.45 3.34
C PHE A 135 -5.57 15.05 3.94
N PHE A 136 -4.57 14.22 3.63
CA PHE A 136 -4.46 12.85 4.07
C PHE A 136 -3.07 12.56 4.64
N SER A 137 -3.00 11.53 5.47
CA SER A 137 -1.76 10.96 5.98
C SER A 137 -1.99 9.51 6.35
N GLY A 138 -0.98 8.66 6.13
CA GLY A 138 -0.88 7.34 6.70
C GLY A 138 -0.17 7.34 8.07
N PRO A 139 -0.14 6.18 8.73
CA PRO A 139 0.64 5.96 9.94
C PRO A 139 2.14 5.90 9.63
N ASN A 140 2.98 6.14 10.62
CA ASN A 140 4.43 5.92 10.59
C ASN A 140 4.82 4.43 10.67
N SER A 141 3.94 3.56 10.21
CA SER A 141 4.04 2.10 10.26
C SER A 141 3.60 1.52 8.91
N MET A 142 3.68 0.20 8.75
CA MET A 142 3.47 -0.44 7.43
C MET A 142 1.99 -0.65 7.08
N GLU A 143 1.06 -0.29 7.95
CA GLU A 143 -0.38 -0.45 7.73
C GLU A 143 -0.88 0.50 6.64
N ASN A 144 -1.64 -0.05 5.70
CA ASN A 144 -2.32 0.74 4.67
C ASN A 144 -3.59 1.36 5.25
N ILE A 145 -3.44 2.30 6.19
CA ILE A 145 -4.52 3.07 6.82
C ILE A 145 -4.43 4.51 6.32
N ILE A 146 -5.59 5.11 6.03
CA ILE A 146 -5.67 6.50 5.58
C ILE A 146 -6.36 7.32 6.66
N PHE A 147 -5.70 8.37 7.13
CA PHE A 147 -6.26 9.37 8.03
C PHE A 147 -6.48 10.70 7.28
N CYS A 148 -7.41 11.51 7.77
CA CYS A 148 -7.67 12.84 7.24
C CYS A 148 -8.03 13.85 8.34
N SER A 149 -7.91 15.13 7.98
CA SER A 149 -8.42 16.25 8.78
C SER A 149 -9.95 16.32 8.79
N GLU A 150 -10.53 17.05 9.73
CA GLU A 150 -11.96 17.39 9.78
C GLU A 150 -12.40 18.10 8.50
N ARG A 151 -11.59 19.03 7.97
CA ARG A 151 -11.92 19.72 6.71
C ARG A 151 -12.07 18.71 5.56
N THR A 152 -11.18 17.71 5.50
CA THR A 152 -11.20 16.70 4.44
C THR A 152 -12.41 15.79 4.61
N LYS A 153 -12.71 15.39 5.84
CA LYS A 153 -13.93 14.65 6.18
C LYS A 153 -15.15 15.40 5.64
N ASN A 154 -15.31 16.68 5.99
CA ASN A 154 -16.48 17.48 5.59
C ASN A 154 -16.64 17.60 4.07
N ILE A 155 -15.55 17.55 3.30
CA ILE A 155 -15.59 17.57 1.82
C ILE A 155 -16.07 16.22 1.24
N LEU A 156 -15.73 15.11 1.90
CA LEU A 156 -15.97 13.74 1.41
C LEU A 156 -17.18 13.05 2.04
N GLU A 157 -17.69 13.57 3.16
CA GLU A 157 -18.76 12.94 3.94
C GLU A 157 -20.03 12.79 3.10
N ASN A 158 -20.69 11.63 3.22
CA ASN A 158 -21.91 11.26 2.51
C ASN A 158 -21.83 11.24 0.97
N ARG A 159 -20.63 11.34 0.37
CA ARG A 159 -20.45 11.27 -1.09
C ARG A 159 -20.47 9.85 -1.64
N TRP A 160 -19.85 8.90 -0.93
CA TRP A 160 -19.73 7.51 -1.37
C TRP A 160 -20.31 6.54 -0.37
N GLU A 161 -21.15 5.64 -0.86
CA GLU A 161 -21.66 4.52 -0.09
C GLU A 161 -20.51 3.59 0.30
N GLY A 162 -20.43 3.28 1.60
CA GLY A 162 -19.38 2.43 2.17
C GLY A 162 -18.13 3.19 2.62
N LEU A 163 -18.06 4.52 2.44
CA LEU A 163 -17.03 5.36 3.04
C LEU A 163 -17.53 5.93 4.38
N GLN A 164 -16.83 5.60 5.46
CA GLN A 164 -17.10 6.13 6.80
C GLN A 164 -15.88 6.85 7.36
N PHE A 165 -16.09 7.69 8.36
CA PHE A 165 -15.04 8.40 9.08
C PHE A 165 -15.10 8.02 10.55
N LYS A 166 -14.07 7.31 11.03
CA LYS A 166 -13.98 6.89 12.43
C LYS A 166 -13.13 7.85 13.23
N ASN A 167 -13.58 8.18 14.44
CA ASN A 167 -12.77 8.92 15.40
C ASN A 167 -11.53 8.10 15.78
N VAL A 168 -10.47 8.81 16.14
CA VAL A 168 -9.22 8.23 16.62
C VAL A 168 -9.08 8.55 18.11
N ILE A 169 -8.65 7.59 18.91
CA ILE A 169 -8.49 7.74 20.36
C ILE A 169 -7.07 8.23 20.66
N ASN A 170 -6.93 9.07 21.68
CA ASN A 170 -5.61 9.48 22.18
C ASN A 170 -4.90 8.31 22.91
N LYS A 171 -3.58 8.40 23.09
CA LYS A 171 -2.79 7.37 23.81
C LYS A 171 -3.34 7.01 25.20
N LYS A 172 -3.95 7.96 25.90
CA LYS A 172 -4.51 7.74 27.24
C LYS A 172 -5.80 6.90 27.22
N GLY A 173 -6.40 6.70 26.04
CA GLY A 173 -7.59 5.88 25.87
C GLY A 173 -8.89 6.53 26.33
N ASN A 174 -8.86 7.81 26.72
CA ASN A 174 -9.96 8.46 27.43
C ASN A 174 -10.71 9.52 26.61
N ASP A 175 -10.19 9.91 25.45
CA ASP A 175 -10.79 10.93 24.60
C ASP A 175 -10.42 10.73 23.13
N TYR A 176 -11.19 11.37 22.24
CA TYR A 176 -10.89 11.43 20.82
C TYR A 176 -9.85 12.51 20.51
N VAL A 177 -9.13 12.33 19.40
CA VAL A 177 -8.18 13.30 18.88
C VAL A 177 -8.91 14.23 17.93
N ASP A 178 -8.95 15.51 18.28
CA ASP A 178 -9.53 16.56 17.43
C ASP A 178 -8.84 16.61 16.07
N ASP A 179 -9.61 16.93 15.04
CA ASP A 179 -9.14 17.13 13.66
C ASP A 179 -8.38 15.91 13.09
N LEU A 180 -8.70 14.68 13.53
CA LEU A 180 -8.09 13.45 13.03
C LEU A 180 -9.10 12.31 12.94
N TYR A 181 -9.34 11.87 11.71
CA TYR A 181 -10.30 10.80 11.40
C TYR A 181 -9.66 9.72 10.54
N GLN A 182 -10.02 8.47 10.77
CA GLN A 182 -9.69 7.37 9.88
C GLN A 182 -10.73 7.26 8.76
N LEU A 183 -10.28 7.19 7.51
CA LEU A 183 -11.11 6.73 6.39
C LEU A 183 -11.33 5.22 6.53
N PHE A 184 -12.59 4.83 6.68
CA PHE A 184 -12.99 3.44 6.90
C PHE A 184 -13.88 2.96 5.75
N PHE A 185 -13.38 1.96 5.01
CA PHE A 185 -14.08 1.34 3.88
C PHE A 185 -14.85 0.12 4.38
N GLU A 186 -16.17 0.25 4.48
CA GLU A 186 -17.02 -0.75 5.13
C GLU A 186 -17.23 -2.00 4.28
N LYS A 187 -17.41 -1.82 2.97
CA LYS A 187 -17.75 -2.91 2.05
C LYS A 187 -16.50 -3.63 1.55
N SER A 188 -16.43 -4.94 1.76
CA SER A 188 -15.39 -5.78 1.15
C SER A 188 -15.89 -6.38 -0.15
N ILE A 189 -15.11 -6.28 -1.22
CA ILE A 189 -15.34 -7.13 -2.40
C ILE A 189 -15.03 -8.58 -2.05
N PRO A 190 -15.82 -9.54 -2.58
CA PRO A 190 -15.60 -10.95 -2.29
C PRO A 190 -14.40 -11.50 -3.05
N PHE A 191 -13.79 -12.56 -2.52
CA PHE A 191 -12.69 -13.29 -3.17
C PHE A 191 -12.99 -13.68 -4.63
N SER A 192 -14.26 -14.05 -4.93
CA SER A 192 -14.67 -14.49 -6.26
C SER A 192 -14.63 -13.40 -7.34
N ALA A 193 -14.44 -12.13 -6.93
CA ALA A 193 -14.28 -10.99 -7.81
C ALA A 193 -12.90 -10.94 -8.48
N PHE A 194 -11.87 -11.54 -7.89
CA PHE A 194 -10.50 -11.48 -8.39
C PHE A 194 -10.23 -12.64 -9.37
N ILE A 195 -9.60 -12.35 -10.52
CA ILE A 195 -9.37 -13.35 -11.59
C ILE A 195 -8.01 -14.03 -11.47
N ASP A 196 -6.93 -13.24 -11.43
CA ASP A 196 -5.55 -13.78 -11.46
C ASP A 196 -4.97 -14.00 -10.06
N ALA A 197 -5.79 -13.84 -9.04
CA ALA A 197 -5.30 -13.90 -7.69
C ALA A 197 -5.22 -15.35 -7.21
N LYS A 198 -4.01 -15.78 -6.81
CA LYS A 198 -3.80 -17.15 -6.33
C LYS A 198 -4.56 -17.32 -5.02
N SER A 199 -5.58 -18.18 -5.04
CA SER A 199 -6.28 -18.58 -3.83
C SER A 199 -5.32 -19.36 -2.94
N VAL A 200 -4.82 -18.72 -1.89
CA VAL A 200 -4.06 -19.39 -0.85
C VAL A 200 -4.95 -19.59 0.36
N ARG A 201 -4.84 -20.74 1.01
CA ARG A 201 -5.56 -20.98 2.26
C ARG A 201 -4.58 -20.86 3.41
N CYS A 202 -5.02 -20.21 4.48
CA CYS A 202 -4.26 -20.19 5.72
C CYS A 202 -4.04 -21.64 6.17
N HIS A 203 -2.79 -22.03 6.42
CA HIS A 203 -2.47 -23.40 6.80
C HIS A 203 -3.08 -23.81 8.15
N LYS A 204 -3.33 -22.83 9.04
CA LYS A 204 -3.96 -23.04 10.36
C LYS A 204 -5.48 -23.17 10.26
N CYS A 205 -6.18 -22.17 9.74
CA CYS A 205 -7.65 -22.11 9.80
C CYS A 205 -8.36 -22.35 8.46
N ARG A 206 -7.62 -22.57 7.38
CA ARG A 206 -8.14 -22.78 6.01
C ARG A 206 -8.96 -21.61 5.43
N LYS A 207 -9.02 -20.46 6.12
CA LYS A 207 -9.58 -19.21 5.59
C LYS A 207 -8.91 -18.88 4.25
N LYS A 208 -9.72 -18.61 3.23
CA LYS A 208 -9.24 -18.18 1.92
C LYS A 208 -8.62 -16.80 2.06
N MET A 209 -7.42 -16.65 1.52
CA MET A 209 -6.71 -15.39 1.38
C MET A 209 -6.32 -15.24 -0.10
N ILE A 210 -6.06 -14.01 -0.47
CA ILE A 210 -5.65 -13.67 -1.82
C ILE A 210 -4.14 -13.48 -1.79
N LEU A 211 -3.40 -14.28 -2.55
CA LEU A 211 -2.01 -13.95 -2.86
C LEU A 211 -1.99 -13.17 -4.16
N VAL A 212 -1.48 -11.94 -4.07
CA VAL A 212 -1.40 -11.01 -5.19
C VAL A 212 0.07 -10.89 -5.56
N SER A 213 0.46 -11.61 -6.61
CA SER A 213 1.82 -11.54 -7.15
C SER A 213 2.03 -10.37 -8.11
N ASP A 214 0.93 -9.87 -8.67
CA ASP A 214 0.97 -8.86 -9.71
C ASP A 214 0.56 -7.50 -9.13
N CYS A 215 1.33 -6.48 -9.50
CA CYS A 215 1.14 -5.13 -9.00
C CYS A 215 -0.15 -4.45 -9.52
N ILE A 216 -0.89 -5.09 -10.44
CA ILE A 216 -2.23 -4.68 -10.91
C ILE A 216 -3.24 -5.75 -10.50
N PHE A 217 -4.34 -5.30 -9.90
CA PHE A 217 -5.47 -6.16 -9.58
C PHE A 217 -6.41 -6.27 -10.77
N LYS A 218 -6.72 -7.52 -11.16
CA LYS A 218 -7.79 -7.83 -12.12
C LYS A 218 -9.06 -8.21 -11.38
N ILE A 219 -10.10 -7.41 -11.56
CA ILE A 219 -11.38 -7.56 -10.89
C ILE A 219 -12.50 -7.65 -11.92
N LYS A 220 -13.39 -8.63 -11.73
CA LYS A 220 -14.60 -8.82 -12.51
C LYS A 220 -15.52 -7.60 -12.38
N GLU A 221 -15.89 -7.01 -13.50
CA GLU A 221 -16.68 -5.77 -13.52
C GLU A 221 -18.00 -5.91 -12.75
N GLU A 222 -18.66 -7.08 -12.77
CA GLU A 222 -19.96 -7.26 -12.09
C GLU A 222 -19.92 -7.11 -10.55
N TYR A 223 -18.74 -7.17 -9.94
CA TYR A 223 -18.57 -6.99 -8.49
C TYR A 223 -18.33 -5.54 -8.08
N LEU A 224 -18.01 -4.68 -9.04
CA LEU A 224 -17.84 -3.24 -8.85
C LEU A 224 -19.08 -2.57 -9.43
N GLN A 225 -19.90 -1.98 -8.56
CA GLN A 225 -21.17 -1.38 -8.98
C GLN A 225 -20.93 -0.03 -9.66
N ASP A 226 -21.80 0.95 -9.44
CA ASP A 226 -21.62 2.30 -9.98
C ASP A 226 -20.58 3.13 -9.20
N SER A 227 -20.31 4.34 -9.69
CA SER A 227 -19.30 5.27 -9.15
C SER A 227 -19.67 5.90 -7.81
N SER A 228 -20.84 5.58 -7.24
CA SER A 228 -21.23 6.04 -5.90
C SER A 228 -20.66 5.17 -4.78
N LYS A 229 -19.93 4.09 -5.07
CA LYS A 229 -19.50 3.12 -4.06
C LYS A 229 -17.99 3.02 -3.94
N VAL A 230 -17.54 2.73 -2.72
CA VAL A 230 -16.14 2.39 -2.45
C VAL A 230 -16.04 1.04 -1.76
N TYR A 231 -14.87 0.41 -1.88
CA TYR A 231 -14.64 -0.93 -1.38
C TYR A 231 -13.28 -1.09 -0.71
N GLN A 232 -13.13 -2.16 0.04
CA GLN A 232 -11.85 -2.74 0.42
C GLN A 232 -11.69 -4.14 -0.17
N THR A 233 -10.46 -4.61 -0.30
CA THR A 233 -10.14 -5.97 -0.79
C THR A 233 -10.41 -7.08 0.24
N GLY A 234 -10.65 -6.71 1.50
CA GLY A 234 -10.43 -7.61 2.62
C GLY A 234 -8.95 -7.97 2.75
N GLU A 235 -8.66 -9.02 3.50
CA GLU A 235 -7.30 -9.46 3.81
C GLU A 235 -6.59 -10.10 2.60
N VAL A 236 -5.55 -9.43 2.09
CA VAL A 236 -4.71 -9.91 0.98
C VAL A 236 -3.24 -10.05 1.40
N ILE A 237 -2.53 -11.00 0.81
CA ILE A 237 -1.08 -11.19 0.94
C ILE A 237 -0.43 -10.59 -0.30
N THR A 238 0.53 -9.70 -0.11
CA THR A 238 1.34 -9.13 -1.19
C THR A 238 2.74 -9.72 -1.15
N ASP A 239 3.34 -9.94 -2.33
CA ASP A 239 4.63 -10.64 -2.49
C ASP A 239 5.79 -10.01 -1.70
N GLY A 240 5.70 -8.72 -1.33
CA GLY A 240 6.70 -8.04 -0.50
C GLY A 240 6.66 -8.38 0.99
N ARG A 241 5.59 -9.03 1.49
CA ARG A 241 5.48 -9.45 2.90
C ARG A 241 5.84 -10.92 3.05
N ILE A 242 7.16 -11.16 3.03
CA ILE A 242 7.83 -12.47 3.10
C ILE A 242 7.40 -13.33 4.32
N PHE A 243 6.69 -12.77 5.30
CA PHE A 243 6.23 -13.48 6.51
C PHE A 243 4.72 -13.78 6.59
N GLY A 244 3.95 -13.47 5.55
CA GLY A 244 2.54 -13.91 5.46
C GLY A 244 1.56 -13.16 6.36
N GLU A 245 1.83 -11.87 6.60
CA GLU A 245 0.86 -10.92 7.11
C GLU A 245 -0.06 -10.45 5.98
N THR A 246 -1.34 -10.32 6.29
CA THR A 246 -2.33 -9.76 5.37
C THR A 246 -2.33 -8.24 5.43
N VAL A 247 -2.80 -7.60 4.37
CA VAL A 247 -3.10 -6.17 4.32
C VAL A 247 -4.51 -5.97 3.77
N VAL A 248 -5.08 -4.80 4.04
CA VAL A 248 -6.32 -4.36 3.43
C VAL A 248 -6.00 -3.23 2.46
N LEU A 249 -6.48 -3.35 1.23
CA LEU A 249 -6.32 -2.32 0.20
C LEU A 249 -7.67 -1.70 -0.11
N TYR A 250 -7.67 -0.43 -0.48
CA TYR A 250 -8.88 0.35 -0.72
C TYR A 250 -9.08 0.58 -2.20
N ILE A 251 -10.32 0.42 -2.67
CA ILE A 251 -10.72 0.54 -4.06
C ILE A 251 -11.77 1.65 -4.15
N VAL A 252 -11.52 2.60 -5.05
CA VAL A 252 -12.35 3.78 -5.28
C VAL A 252 -12.66 3.93 -6.77
N PRO A 253 -13.81 4.50 -7.13
CA PRO A 253 -14.14 4.77 -8.52
C PRO A 253 -13.33 5.96 -9.04
N GLN A 254 -13.24 6.09 -10.36
CA GLN A 254 -12.54 7.21 -10.99
C GLN A 254 -13.08 8.58 -10.57
N GLU A 255 -14.38 8.65 -10.27
CA GLU A 255 -15.03 9.86 -9.77
C GLU A 255 -14.44 10.33 -8.44
N PHE A 256 -14.01 9.42 -7.55
CA PHE A 256 -13.33 9.77 -6.31
C PHE A 256 -12.02 10.52 -6.58
N TYR A 257 -11.21 10.02 -7.52
CA TYR A 257 -9.95 10.67 -7.90
C TYR A 257 -10.19 12.05 -8.51
N ARG A 258 -11.18 12.19 -9.40
CA ARG A 258 -11.52 13.48 -10.03
C ARG A 258 -12.01 14.48 -8.99
N TYR A 259 -12.91 14.07 -8.10
CA TYR A 259 -13.39 14.91 -7.02
C TYR A 259 -12.26 15.36 -6.09
N CYS A 260 -11.33 14.46 -5.75
CA CYS A 260 -10.15 14.81 -4.98
C CYS A 260 -9.21 15.77 -5.74
N GLU A 261 -9.05 15.62 -7.05
CA GLU A 261 -8.25 16.53 -7.89
C GLU A 261 -8.85 17.94 -7.91
N GLU A 262 -10.17 18.06 -8.10
CA GLU A 262 -10.91 19.33 -8.13
C GLU A 262 -10.74 20.13 -6.84
N HIS A 263 -10.58 19.44 -5.70
CA HIS A 263 -10.37 20.06 -4.39
C HIS A 263 -8.88 20.14 -4.00
N GLY A 264 -7.96 19.77 -4.89
CA GLY A 264 -6.51 19.79 -4.64
C GLY A 264 -6.02 18.77 -3.60
N MET A 265 -6.79 17.71 -3.36
CA MET A 265 -6.58 16.71 -2.30
C MET A 265 -5.71 15.53 -2.71
N ASN A 266 -5.45 15.34 -4.01
CA ASN A 266 -4.60 14.24 -4.51
C ASN A 266 -3.13 14.34 -4.06
N ARG A 267 -2.72 15.50 -3.51
CA ARG A 267 -1.38 15.66 -2.94
C ARG A 267 -1.21 14.77 -1.71
N GLY A 268 -0.33 13.78 -1.81
CA GLY A 268 -0.03 12.84 -0.72
C GLY A 268 -0.81 11.53 -0.81
N MET A 269 -1.57 11.34 -1.89
CA MET A 269 -2.24 10.09 -2.22
C MET A 269 -1.52 9.39 -3.37
N ASP A 270 -1.54 8.06 -3.35
CA ASP A 270 -1.05 7.21 -4.43
C ASP A 270 -2.22 6.39 -4.99
N TYR A 271 -2.40 6.50 -6.30
CA TYR A 271 -3.45 5.80 -7.05
C TYR A 271 -2.83 4.75 -7.98
N ARG A 272 -3.49 3.59 -8.08
CA ARG A 272 -3.08 2.52 -8.99
C ARG A 272 -4.31 2.02 -9.75
N PRO A 273 -4.27 1.91 -11.09
CA PRO A 273 -5.34 1.32 -11.88
C PRO A 273 -5.73 -0.10 -11.40
N VAL A 274 -7.03 -0.33 -11.35
CA VAL A 274 -7.62 -1.67 -11.33
C VAL A 274 -7.98 -2.03 -12.76
N GLU A 275 -7.59 -3.21 -13.20
CA GLU A 275 -7.96 -3.75 -14.50
C GLU A 275 -9.31 -4.48 -14.37
N LEU A 276 -10.26 -4.09 -15.21
CA LEU A 276 -11.57 -4.74 -15.28
C LEU A 276 -11.52 -5.85 -16.33
N VAL A 277 -12.14 -6.98 -16.01
CA VAL A 277 -12.22 -8.15 -16.88
C VAL A 277 -13.64 -8.70 -16.91
#